data_AF-A0A069CSY7-F1
#
_entry.id   AF-A0A069CSY7-F1
#
_cell.length_a   1.000
_cell.length_b   1.000
_cell.length_c   1.000
_cell.angle_alpha   90.00
_cell.angle_beta   90.00
_cell.angle_gamma   90.00
#
_symmetry.space_group_name_H-M   'P 1'
#
loop_
_entity.id
_entity.type
_entity.pdbx_description
1 polymer ?
#
loop_
_entity_poly.entity_id
_entity_poly.type
_entity_poly.pdbx_seq_one_letter_code
_entity_poly.pdbx_strand_id
1 'polypeptide(L)'
;MISELEVQKYLDEGLRCIGCGALIQTTDKTAAGYTPMSALIKGLENGEVLDQRCFRLRNYNEIQPVSLTDDDFRRMLTQISATDSLVVYVVDVFDFSGSLIPGLHRFVGDNPILLVGNKIDILPKSLKQSKIKDWIRQQANIAGLRPMDIALTSGKSGADVPALLALIEKYRKGRSVYVVGVTNVGKSTLINQIIKYVTGEKKDVITTSRFPGTTLDRIEIPFDDETFIIDTPGIIHQDQIAHYLTAQDLKYVAPQKEIKPRTYQLNDEQSLFFGALARFDYIQGPRTGITTYFENNLMIHRTKSENADAFYAKHAGELLAPPTTENLASLPKLVRHEYKITEKSDLVIDGLGWITVPANVVIAGWAPEGVSVLIRKAMI
;
A
#
# COMPACT_ATOMS: atom_id res chain seq x y z
N MET A 1 23.75 -2.00 -37.26
CA MET A 1 23.00 -2.66 -36.17
C MET A 1 24.01 -3.13 -35.17
N ILE A 2 23.85 -2.72 -33.91
CA ILE A 2 24.73 -3.17 -32.81
C ILE A 2 24.44 -4.64 -32.56
N SER A 3 25.46 -5.48 -32.54
CA SER A 3 25.34 -6.93 -32.29
C SER A 3 25.19 -7.23 -30.80
N GLU A 4 24.57 -8.35 -30.44
CA GLU A 4 24.42 -8.76 -29.02
C GLU A 4 25.78 -8.91 -28.31
N LEU A 5 26.83 -9.31 -29.03
CA LEU A 5 28.21 -9.38 -28.53
C LEU A 5 28.78 -8.01 -28.15
N GLU A 6 28.48 -6.98 -28.94
CA GLU A 6 28.87 -5.60 -28.63
C GLU A 6 28.07 -5.05 -27.44
N VAL A 7 26.78 -5.38 -27.35
CA VAL A 7 25.96 -5.01 -26.18
C VAL A 7 26.50 -5.64 -24.89
N GLN A 8 26.92 -6.91 -24.94
CA GLN A 8 27.49 -7.58 -23.77
C GLN A 8 28.74 -6.87 -23.27
N LYS A 9 29.59 -6.38 -24.18
CA LYS A 9 30.79 -5.60 -23.81
C LYS A 9 30.42 -4.32 -23.06
N TYR A 10 29.38 -3.59 -23.50
CA TYR A 10 28.91 -2.41 -22.77
C TYR A 10 28.34 -2.76 -21.39
N LEU A 11 27.64 -3.88 -21.26
CA LEU A 11 27.15 -4.36 -19.95
C LEU A 11 28.31 -4.66 -18.99
N ASP A 12 29.36 -5.34 -19.48
CA ASP A 12 30.56 -5.67 -18.70
C ASP A 12 31.37 -4.42 -18.31
N GLU A 13 31.36 -3.39 -19.15
CA GLU A 13 31.95 -2.06 -18.88
C GLU A 13 31.09 -1.21 -17.93
N GLY A 14 29.92 -1.70 -17.51
CA GLY A 14 29.05 -1.05 -16.53
C GLY A 14 28.12 0.01 -17.13
N LEU A 15 27.50 -0.31 -18.27
CA LEU A 15 26.47 0.54 -18.91
C LEU A 15 25.38 0.95 -17.93
N ARG A 16 24.99 2.24 -17.99
CA ARG A 16 24.00 2.82 -17.08
C ARG A 16 22.78 3.37 -17.81
N CYS A 17 21.63 3.25 -17.17
CA CYS A 17 20.39 3.91 -17.59
C CYS A 17 20.59 5.43 -17.60
N ILE A 18 20.26 6.10 -18.70
CA ILE A 18 20.33 7.57 -18.80
C ILE A 18 19.29 8.26 -17.91
N GLY A 19 18.19 7.56 -17.60
CA GLY A 19 17.17 8.06 -16.70
C GLY A 19 17.65 8.01 -15.27
N CYS A 20 17.83 6.82 -14.71
CA CYS A 20 18.05 6.65 -13.28
C CYS A 20 19.49 6.26 -12.88
N GLY A 21 20.38 6.08 -13.84
CA GLY A 21 21.77 5.67 -13.61
C GLY A 21 21.96 4.20 -13.22
N ALA A 22 20.88 3.39 -13.08
CA ALA A 22 20.92 1.94 -12.83
C ALA A 22 21.92 1.21 -13.73
N LEU A 23 22.69 0.27 -13.17
CA LEU A 23 23.49 -0.64 -13.99
C LEU A 23 22.52 -1.47 -14.82
N ILE A 24 22.66 -1.38 -16.13
CA ILE A 24 21.79 -2.12 -17.03
C ILE A 24 22.11 -3.60 -16.90
N GLN A 25 21.06 -4.42 -16.86
CA GLN A 25 21.14 -5.87 -16.89
C GLN A 25 19.98 -6.44 -17.71
N THR A 26 20.14 -7.64 -18.25
CA THR A 26 19.14 -8.26 -19.14
C THR A 26 18.61 -9.60 -18.62
N THR A 27 18.96 -9.97 -17.38
CA THR A 27 18.77 -11.30 -16.80
C THR A 27 17.57 -11.37 -15.87
N ASP A 28 17.42 -10.45 -14.93
CA ASP A 28 16.37 -10.47 -13.91
C ASP A 28 15.31 -9.40 -14.17
N LYS A 29 14.13 -9.81 -14.63
CA LYS A 29 12.99 -8.92 -14.92
C LYS A 29 12.48 -8.11 -13.72
N THR A 30 12.76 -8.57 -12.50
CA THR A 30 12.22 -7.99 -11.26
C THR A 30 13.22 -7.07 -10.55
N ALA A 31 14.50 -7.16 -10.90
CA ALA A 31 15.55 -6.32 -10.33
C ALA A 31 15.69 -4.97 -11.05
N ALA A 32 16.26 -3.98 -10.35
CA ALA A 32 16.55 -2.66 -10.90
C ALA A 32 17.51 -2.76 -12.11
N GLY A 33 17.38 -1.84 -13.07
CA GLY A 33 18.23 -1.82 -14.27
C GLY A 33 17.88 -2.86 -15.34
N TYR A 34 16.79 -3.62 -15.19
CA TYR A 34 16.38 -4.59 -16.21
C TYR A 34 16.01 -3.91 -17.53
N THR A 35 16.60 -4.34 -18.64
CA THR A 35 16.18 -3.98 -19.99
C THR A 35 16.16 -5.23 -20.87
N PRO A 36 15.09 -5.52 -21.62
CA PRO A 36 15.12 -6.57 -22.63
C PRO A 36 16.21 -6.29 -23.68
N MET A 37 16.96 -7.32 -24.09
CA MET A 37 18.09 -7.17 -25.04
C MET A 37 17.68 -6.42 -26.33
N SER A 38 16.50 -6.71 -26.86
CA SER A 38 15.97 -6.04 -28.06
C SER A 38 15.68 -4.54 -27.86
N ALA A 39 15.29 -4.12 -26.65
CA ALA A 39 15.10 -2.72 -26.31
C ALA A 39 16.45 -2.03 -26.05
N LEU A 40 17.42 -2.75 -25.49
CA LEU A 40 18.77 -2.25 -25.22
C LEU A 40 19.54 -1.96 -26.52
N ILE A 41 19.46 -2.87 -27.51
CA ILE A 41 20.05 -2.66 -28.84
C ILE A 41 19.49 -1.38 -29.47
N LYS A 42 18.17 -1.21 -29.49
CA LYS A 42 17.52 0.00 -30.00
C LYS A 42 17.88 1.25 -29.21
N GLY A 43 17.98 1.15 -27.89
CA GLY A 43 18.37 2.25 -27.01
C GLY A 43 19.79 2.72 -27.28
N LEU A 44 20.73 1.79 -27.48
CA LEU A 44 22.12 2.09 -27.83
C LEU A 44 22.25 2.72 -29.22
N GLU A 45 21.46 2.28 -30.20
CA GLU A 45 21.43 2.88 -31.54
C GLU A 45 20.92 4.33 -31.54
N ASN A 46 19.97 4.63 -30.66
CA ASN A 46 19.35 5.96 -30.55
C ASN A 46 19.99 6.85 -29.47
N GLY A 47 21.00 6.34 -28.74
CA GLY A 47 21.60 7.04 -27.60
C GLY A 47 20.70 7.18 -26.37
N GLU A 48 19.54 6.51 -26.34
CA GLU A 48 18.56 6.55 -25.26
C GLU A 48 18.47 5.21 -24.53
N VAL A 49 19.48 4.91 -23.70
CA VAL A 49 19.51 3.67 -22.91
C VAL A 49 18.68 3.84 -21.64
N LEU A 50 17.46 3.32 -21.66
CA LEU A 50 16.56 3.32 -20.50
C LEU A 50 16.38 1.91 -19.94
N ASP A 51 16.31 1.80 -18.62
CA ASP A 51 15.80 0.60 -17.98
C ASP A 51 14.28 0.48 -18.15
N GLN A 52 13.72 -0.71 -17.90
CA GLN A 52 12.29 -0.96 -18.06
C GLN A 52 11.45 0.01 -17.22
N ARG A 53 11.95 0.43 -16.06
CA ARG A 53 11.25 1.34 -15.16
C ARG A 53 11.21 2.76 -15.70
N CYS A 54 12.34 3.35 -16.06
CA CYS A 54 12.41 4.67 -16.68
C CYS A 54 11.71 4.68 -18.04
N PHE A 55 11.80 3.59 -18.82
CA PHE A 55 11.07 3.46 -20.08
C PHE A 55 9.55 3.47 -19.84
N ARG A 56 9.06 2.68 -18.88
CA ARG A 56 7.63 2.63 -18.56
C ARG A 56 7.12 3.92 -17.93
N LEU A 57 7.94 4.57 -17.12
CA LEU A 57 7.65 5.88 -16.57
C LEU A 57 7.53 6.92 -17.69
N ARG A 58 8.53 7.02 -18.59
CA ARG A 58 8.55 8.03 -19.66
C ARG A 58 7.43 7.82 -20.70
N ASN A 59 7.14 6.57 -21.05
CA ASN A 59 6.19 6.27 -22.13
C ASN A 59 4.75 6.06 -21.66
N TYR A 60 4.57 5.49 -20.47
CA TYR A 60 3.26 5.08 -19.95
C TYR A 60 2.89 5.76 -18.63
N ASN A 61 3.76 6.61 -18.05
CA ASN A 61 3.61 7.14 -16.70
C ASN A 61 3.36 6.02 -15.68
N GLU A 62 4.04 4.87 -15.82
CA GLU A 62 3.84 3.70 -14.96
C GLU A 62 5.06 3.48 -14.04
N ILE A 63 4.84 3.56 -12.74
CA ILE A 63 5.88 3.37 -11.70
C ILE A 63 5.90 1.88 -11.30
N GLN A 64 7.06 1.23 -11.44
CA GLN A 64 7.27 -0.15 -11.01
C GLN A 64 7.69 -0.22 -9.53
N PRO A 65 7.19 -1.21 -8.75
CA PRO A 65 7.64 -1.46 -7.39
C PRO A 65 9.05 -2.08 -7.37
N VAL A 66 9.84 -1.75 -6.34
CA VAL A 66 11.15 -2.37 -6.08
C VAL A 66 11.09 -3.05 -4.72
N SER A 67 11.64 -4.26 -4.61
CA SER A 67 11.81 -4.92 -3.32
C SER A 67 12.93 -4.24 -2.53
N LEU A 68 12.60 -3.75 -1.34
CA LEU A 68 13.52 -3.05 -0.44
C LEU A 68 13.81 -3.87 0.79
N THR A 69 15.06 -3.78 1.26
CA THR A 69 15.41 -4.21 2.62
C THR A 69 15.04 -3.12 3.63
N ASP A 70 14.76 -3.50 4.87
CA ASP A 70 14.45 -2.57 5.96
C ASP A 70 15.59 -1.56 6.21
N ASP A 71 16.84 -1.95 5.97
CA ASP A 71 18.02 -1.12 6.18
C ASP A 71 18.19 -0.04 5.11
N ASP A 72 17.98 -0.38 3.84
CA ASP A 72 17.98 0.60 2.75
C ASP A 72 16.90 1.66 2.97
N PHE A 73 15.76 1.20 3.47
CA PHE A 73 14.64 2.08 3.80
C PHE A 73 14.95 3.03 4.96
N ARG A 74 15.53 2.52 6.06
CA ARG A 74 15.92 3.37 7.21
C ARG A 74 16.94 4.43 6.80
N ARG A 75 17.92 4.06 5.97
CA ARG A 75 18.90 5.00 5.42
C ARG A 75 18.22 6.08 4.60
N MET A 76 17.30 5.68 3.74
CA MET A 76 16.53 6.59 2.90
C MET A 76 15.66 7.55 3.72
N LEU A 77 14.90 7.08 4.71
CA LEU A 77 14.12 7.97 5.56
C LEU A 77 15.02 8.92 6.35
N THR A 78 16.14 8.43 6.89
CA THR A 78 17.09 9.27 7.63
C THR A 78 17.62 10.42 6.76
N GLN A 79 17.79 10.22 5.44
CA GLN A 79 18.14 11.32 4.54
C GLN A 79 17.06 12.40 4.48
N ILE A 80 15.78 12.02 4.56
CA ILE A 80 14.67 12.97 4.61
C ILE A 80 14.78 13.81 5.89
N SER A 81 15.11 13.23 7.05
CA SER A 81 15.29 14.00 8.30
C SER A 81 16.33 15.12 8.21
N ALA A 82 17.35 14.96 7.37
CA ALA A 82 18.41 15.95 7.20
C ALA A 82 18.01 17.10 6.27
N THR A 83 16.85 17.01 5.60
CA THR A 83 16.33 18.05 4.72
C THR A 83 15.35 18.97 5.44
N ASP A 84 15.18 20.20 4.95
CA ASP A 84 14.06 21.08 5.31
C ASP A 84 12.97 20.91 4.24
N SER A 85 11.99 20.05 4.48
CA SER A 85 11.00 19.63 3.48
C SER A 85 9.64 19.30 4.09
N LEU A 86 8.59 19.33 3.28
CA LEU A 86 7.28 18.81 3.68
C LEU A 86 7.23 17.31 3.40
N VAL A 87 6.82 16.50 4.37
CA VAL A 87 6.56 15.08 4.16
C VAL A 87 5.06 14.87 3.92
N VAL A 88 4.71 14.47 2.70
CA VAL A 88 3.37 14.04 2.32
C VAL A 88 3.30 12.53 2.52
N TYR A 89 2.63 12.11 3.59
CA TYR A 89 2.52 10.70 3.93
C TYR A 89 1.21 10.12 3.44
N VAL A 90 1.27 9.22 2.46
CA VAL A 90 0.11 8.56 1.85
C VAL A 90 -0.19 7.25 2.58
N VAL A 91 -1.44 7.10 3.02
CA VAL A 91 -1.96 5.90 3.69
C VAL A 91 -3.25 5.43 3.02
N ASP A 92 -3.51 4.13 2.99
CA ASP A 92 -4.80 3.59 2.57
C ASP A 92 -5.83 3.74 3.70
N VAL A 93 -6.99 4.33 3.44
CA VAL A 93 -8.02 4.46 4.48
C VAL A 93 -8.67 3.13 4.85
N PHE A 94 -8.69 2.15 3.92
CA PHE A 94 -9.23 0.83 4.19
C PHE A 94 -8.25 0.02 5.07
N ASP A 95 -6.97 0.06 4.71
CA ASP A 95 -5.88 -0.63 5.40
C ASP A 95 -4.96 0.34 6.15
N PHE A 96 -5.55 1.17 7.01
CA PHE A 96 -4.81 2.25 7.68
C PHE A 96 -3.67 1.71 8.54
N SER A 97 -3.92 0.68 9.36
CA SER A 97 -2.91 0.09 10.25
C SER A 97 -1.76 -0.53 9.46
N GLY A 98 -2.07 -1.33 8.43
CA GLY A 98 -1.05 -1.86 7.51
C GLY A 98 -0.32 -0.78 6.70
N SER A 99 -0.91 0.42 6.57
CA SER A 99 -0.28 1.57 5.91
C SER A 99 0.67 2.39 6.79
N LEU A 100 0.68 2.14 8.10
CA LEU A 100 1.51 2.86 9.06
C LEU A 100 2.93 2.31 9.10
N ILE A 101 3.91 3.19 8.92
CA ILE A 101 5.33 2.91 9.02
C ILE A 101 5.75 3.12 10.48
N PRO A 102 6.13 2.07 11.21
CA PRO A 102 6.50 2.18 12.60
C PRO A 102 7.66 3.14 12.81
N GLY A 103 7.47 4.12 13.70
CA GLY A 103 8.52 5.07 14.04
C GLY A 103 8.85 6.09 12.94
N LEU A 104 8.02 6.25 11.90
CA LEU A 104 8.25 7.24 10.83
C LEU A 104 8.65 8.63 11.36
N HIS A 105 7.98 9.11 12.41
CA HIS A 105 8.29 10.40 13.07
C HIS A 105 9.75 10.54 13.50
N ARG A 106 10.41 9.44 13.88
CA ARG A 106 11.84 9.43 14.27
C ARG A 106 12.76 9.62 13.08
N PHE A 107 12.32 9.14 11.92
CA PHE A 107 13.12 9.15 10.71
C PHE A 107 12.85 10.35 9.81
N VAL A 108 11.72 11.05 9.98
CA VAL A 108 11.46 12.30 9.25
C VAL A 108 11.94 13.53 10.03
N GLY A 109 12.43 13.37 11.27
CA GLY A 109 12.95 14.47 12.09
C GLY A 109 11.89 15.52 12.40
N ASP A 110 12.27 16.79 12.31
CA ASP A 110 11.38 17.93 12.56
C ASP A 110 10.54 18.33 11.33
N ASN A 111 10.63 17.57 10.24
CA ASN A 111 9.90 17.87 9.02
C ASN A 111 8.38 17.79 9.25
N PRO A 112 7.62 18.81 8.81
CA PRO A 112 6.17 18.79 8.91
C PRO A 112 5.57 17.64 8.10
N ILE A 113 4.55 16.98 8.66
CA ILE A 113 3.85 15.88 8.01
C ILE A 113 2.45 16.33 7.58
N LEU A 114 2.14 16.19 6.29
CA LEU A 114 0.79 16.23 5.76
C LEU A 114 0.34 14.79 5.49
N LEU A 115 -0.70 14.33 6.17
CA LEU A 115 -1.21 12.97 5.99
C LEU A 115 -2.27 12.94 4.89
N VAL A 116 -2.19 11.96 3.98
CA VAL A 116 -3.11 11.80 2.86
C VAL A 116 -3.79 10.43 2.97
N GLY A 117 -5.06 10.43 3.38
CA GLY A 117 -5.90 9.24 3.36
C GLY A 117 -6.40 8.97 1.95
N ASN A 118 -5.79 8.00 1.28
CA ASN A 118 -6.10 7.63 -0.09
C ASN A 118 -7.13 6.48 -0.17
N LYS A 119 -7.73 6.30 -1.34
CA LYS A 119 -8.77 5.31 -1.66
C LYS A 119 -10.09 5.52 -0.90
N ILE A 120 -10.47 6.77 -0.64
CA ILE A 120 -11.75 7.06 0.04
C ILE A 120 -12.98 6.56 -0.72
N ASP A 121 -12.86 6.30 -2.02
CA ASP A 121 -13.91 5.73 -2.87
C ASP A 121 -14.28 4.28 -2.50
N ILE A 122 -13.42 3.60 -1.73
CA ILE A 122 -13.69 2.28 -1.17
C ILE A 122 -14.66 2.35 0.01
N LEU A 123 -14.68 3.45 0.75
CA LEU A 123 -15.53 3.58 1.93
C LEU A 123 -16.98 3.90 1.54
N PRO A 124 -17.97 3.47 2.36
CA PRO A 124 -19.37 3.82 2.14
C PRO A 124 -19.59 5.33 2.02
N LYS A 125 -20.28 5.77 0.95
CA LYS A 125 -20.53 7.21 0.67
C LYS A 125 -21.35 7.92 1.73
N SER A 126 -22.05 7.16 2.59
CA SER A 126 -22.79 7.69 3.74
C SER A 126 -21.87 8.25 4.83
N LEU A 127 -20.58 7.90 4.82
CA LEU A 127 -19.61 8.40 5.78
C LEU A 127 -19.20 9.84 5.47
N LYS A 128 -19.35 10.71 6.46
CA LYS A 128 -18.90 12.11 6.36
C LYS A 128 -17.38 12.16 6.34
N GLN A 129 -16.82 12.87 5.37
CA GLN A 129 -15.37 13.10 5.27
C GLN A 129 -14.75 13.67 6.56
N SER A 130 -15.47 14.54 7.28
CA SER A 130 -15.00 15.07 8.57
C SER A 130 -14.76 13.96 9.60
N LYS A 131 -15.68 12.99 9.72
CA LYS A 131 -15.53 11.86 10.63
C LYS A 131 -14.35 10.96 10.24
N ILE A 132 -14.14 10.74 8.94
CA ILE A 132 -13.00 9.97 8.44
C ILE A 132 -11.70 10.68 8.83
N LYS A 133 -11.60 12.00 8.60
CA LYS A 133 -10.42 12.80 8.99
C LYS A 133 -10.17 12.75 10.50
N ASP A 134 -11.21 12.90 11.31
CA ASP A 134 -11.08 12.84 12.77
C ASP A 134 -10.62 11.47 13.25
N TRP A 135 -11.15 10.40 12.65
CA TRP A 135 -10.74 9.04 12.94
C TRP A 135 -9.28 8.81 12.52
N ILE A 136 -8.88 9.20 11.31
CA ILE A 136 -7.49 9.11 10.83
C ILE A 136 -6.55 9.87 11.79
N ARG A 137 -6.94 11.08 12.22
CA ARG A 137 -6.16 11.88 13.18
C ARG A 137 -5.96 11.16 14.50
N GLN A 138 -7.02 10.55 15.04
CA GLN A 138 -6.95 9.79 16.28
C GLN A 138 -6.01 8.59 16.15
N GLN A 139 -6.14 7.82 15.07
CA GLN A 139 -5.27 6.66 14.84
C GLN A 139 -3.80 7.07 14.61
N ALA A 140 -3.55 8.12 13.85
CA ALA A 140 -2.21 8.69 13.66
C ALA A 140 -1.60 9.10 15.00
N ASN A 141 -2.35 9.81 15.85
CA ASN A 141 -1.88 10.24 17.17
C ASN A 141 -1.53 9.05 18.08
N ILE A 142 -2.33 7.98 18.06
CA ILE A 142 -2.05 6.74 18.81
C ILE A 142 -0.74 6.11 18.33
N ALA A 143 -0.47 6.15 17.03
CA ALA A 143 0.80 5.71 16.45
C ALA A 143 1.98 6.68 16.65
N GLY A 144 1.79 7.77 17.40
CA GLY A 144 2.80 8.79 17.66
C GLY A 144 3.04 9.76 16.48
N LEU A 145 2.18 9.76 15.47
CA LEU A 145 2.23 10.68 14.34
C LEU A 145 1.35 11.89 14.61
N ARG A 146 1.89 13.10 14.44
CA ARG A 146 1.18 14.36 14.62
C ARG A 146 1.13 15.13 13.30
N PRO A 147 0.20 14.79 12.39
CA PRO A 147 0.10 15.47 11.11
C PRO A 147 -0.42 16.90 11.28
N MET A 148 0.14 17.83 10.49
CA MET A 148 -0.32 19.22 10.43
C MET A 148 -1.77 19.32 9.95
N ASP A 149 -2.13 18.48 8.97
CA ASP A 149 -3.47 18.40 8.41
C ASP A 149 -3.68 17.02 7.76
N ILE A 150 -4.92 16.75 7.36
CA ILE A 150 -5.30 15.51 6.68
C ILE A 150 -6.05 15.84 5.40
N ALA A 151 -5.48 15.40 4.28
CA ALA A 151 -6.14 15.37 2.98
C ALA A 151 -6.80 14.00 2.76
N LEU A 152 -7.89 13.98 1.98
CA LEU A 152 -8.57 12.75 1.57
C LEU A 152 -8.57 12.69 0.04
N THR A 153 -8.19 11.55 -0.51
CA THR A 153 -8.10 11.35 -1.96
C THR A 153 -8.65 9.99 -2.37
N SER A 154 -9.18 9.89 -3.58
CA SER A 154 -9.47 8.60 -4.24
C SER A 154 -8.30 8.12 -5.12
N GLY A 155 -7.47 9.05 -5.59
CA GLY A 155 -6.35 8.78 -6.50
C GLY A 155 -6.74 8.33 -7.92
N LYS A 156 -7.98 7.89 -8.16
CA LYS A 156 -8.43 7.34 -9.44
C LYS A 156 -8.82 8.39 -10.49
N SER A 157 -9.61 9.39 -10.10
CA SER A 157 -10.19 10.37 -11.04
C SER A 157 -9.37 11.65 -11.20
N GLY A 158 -8.38 11.88 -10.34
CA GLY A 158 -7.62 13.14 -10.31
C GLY A 158 -8.41 14.34 -9.75
N ALA A 159 -9.71 14.21 -9.46
CA ALA A 159 -10.56 15.31 -8.99
C ALA A 159 -10.09 15.91 -7.65
N ASP A 160 -9.44 15.10 -6.81
CA ASP A 160 -8.95 15.53 -5.49
C ASP A 160 -7.57 16.21 -5.57
N VAL A 161 -6.87 16.13 -6.71
CA VAL A 161 -5.49 16.63 -6.88
C VAL A 161 -5.39 18.15 -6.69
N PRO A 162 -6.27 19.01 -7.24
CA PRO A 162 -6.16 20.45 -7.04
C PRO A 162 -6.25 20.84 -5.56
N ALA A 163 -7.17 20.21 -4.82
CA ALA A 163 -7.34 20.46 -3.39
C ALA A 163 -6.13 19.96 -2.57
N LEU A 164 -5.57 18.80 -2.95
CA LEU A 164 -4.34 18.29 -2.35
C LEU A 164 -3.15 19.24 -2.59
N LEU A 165 -2.95 19.69 -3.84
CA LEU A 165 -1.85 20.61 -4.18
C LEU A 165 -1.98 21.95 -3.46
N ALA A 166 -3.20 22.48 -3.28
CA ALA A 166 -3.41 23.69 -2.49
C ALA A 166 -3.03 23.50 -1.00
N LEU A 167 -3.29 22.33 -0.43
CA LEU A 167 -2.85 22.00 0.94
C LEU A 167 -1.32 21.84 1.01
N ILE A 168 -0.74 21.15 0.03
CA ILE A 168 0.73 21.01 -0.08
C ILE A 168 1.38 22.39 -0.15
N GLU A 169 0.89 23.29 -1.01
CA GLU A 169 1.39 24.65 -1.15
C GLU A 169 1.33 25.41 0.19
N LYS A 170 0.17 25.36 0.86
CA LYS A 170 -0.05 25.99 2.17
C LYS A 170 0.97 25.53 3.22
N TYR A 171 1.29 24.24 3.27
CA TYR A 171 2.11 23.67 4.33
C TYR A 171 3.60 23.56 3.96
N ARG A 172 3.95 23.48 2.68
CA ARG A 172 5.36 23.41 2.24
C ARG A 172 6.08 24.73 2.51
N LYS A 173 5.40 25.87 2.36
CA LYS A 173 5.95 27.23 2.54
C LYS A 173 7.28 27.41 1.79
N GLY A 174 7.30 27.08 0.49
CA GLY A 174 8.48 27.20 -0.36
C GLY A 174 9.51 26.07 -0.22
N ARG A 175 9.21 24.98 0.49
CA ARG A 175 10.09 23.80 0.58
C ARG A 175 9.78 22.75 -0.49
N SER A 176 10.74 21.88 -0.76
CA SER A 176 10.51 20.62 -1.48
C SER A 176 9.60 19.66 -0.68
N VAL A 177 9.00 18.72 -1.40
CA VAL A 177 7.97 17.81 -0.87
C VAL A 177 8.39 16.37 -1.07
N TYR A 178 8.52 15.59 0.00
CA TYR A 178 8.74 14.14 -0.08
C TYR A 178 7.43 13.40 0.05
N VAL A 179 7.09 12.57 -0.94
CA VAL A 179 5.90 11.73 -0.89
C VAL A 179 6.29 10.33 -0.43
N VAL A 180 5.87 9.96 0.78
CA VAL A 180 6.20 8.68 1.44
C VAL A 180 4.96 7.82 1.60
N GLY A 181 5.13 6.50 1.63
CA GLY A 181 4.03 5.54 1.83
C GLY A 181 4.46 4.10 1.63
N VAL A 182 3.73 3.17 2.24
CA VAL A 182 3.95 1.74 2.00
C VAL A 182 3.48 1.35 0.59
N THR A 183 3.85 0.16 0.12
CA THR A 183 3.37 -0.37 -1.16
C THR A 183 1.85 -0.52 -1.14
N ASN A 184 1.22 -0.44 -2.31
CA ASN A 184 -0.22 -0.59 -2.49
C ASN A 184 -1.13 0.46 -1.86
N VAL A 185 -0.63 1.49 -1.14
CA VAL A 185 -1.47 2.62 -0.67
C VAL A 185 -2.01 3.50 -1.79
N GLY A 186 -1.49 3.34 -3.02
CA GLY A 186 -1.84 4.15 -4.18
C GLY A 186 -1.01 5.43 -4.34
N LYS A 187 0.17 5.50 -3.70
CA LYS A 187 1.16 6.58 -3.88
C LYS A 187 1.48 6.82 -5.34
N SER A 188 1.86 5.77 -6.09
CA SER A 188 2.20 5.89 -7.51
C SER A 188 1.03 6.40 -8.35
N THR A 189 -0.19 5.93 -8.07
CA THR A 189 -1.40 6.43 -8.74
C THR A 189 -1.61 7.91 -8.47
N LEU A 190 -1.44 8.35 -7.22
CA LEU A 190 -1.57 9.75 -6.83
C LEU A 190 -0.52 10.64 -7.50
N ILE A 191 0.76 10.21 -7.48
CA ILE A 191 1.86 10.89 -8.16
C ILE A 191 1.57 11.04 -9.65
N ASN A 192 1.10 9.98 -10.31
CA ASN A 192 0.76 10.04 -11.73
C ASN A 192 -0.35 11.06 -12.03
N GLN A 193 -1.34 11.22 -11.14
CA GLN A 193 -2.37 12.24 -11.31
C GLN A 193 -1.83 13.65 -11.06
N ILE A 194 -0.91 13.82 -10.11
CA ILE A 194 -0.21 15.09 -9.88
C ILE A 194 0.60 15.48 -11.12
N ILE A 195 1.38 14.56 -11.68
CA ILE A 195 2.16 14.78 -12.91
C ILE A 195 1.23 15.26 -14.03
N LYS A 196 0.16 14.50 -14.33
CA LYS A 196 -0.81 14.86 -15.37
C LYS A 196 -1.43 16.24 -15.16
N TYR A 197 -1.69 16.61 -13.90
CA TYR A 197 -2.27 17.90 -13.57
C TYR A 197 -1.27 19.06 -13.76
N VAL A 198 -0.01 18.87 -13.38
CA VAL A 198 1.04 19.90 -13.43
C VAL A 198 1.61 20.07 -14.84
N THR A 199 1.91 18.97 -15.54
CA THR A 199 2.58 19.02 -16.85
C THR A 199 1.60 19.00 -18.04
N GLY A 200 0.31 18.74 -17.79
CA GLY A 200 -0.65 18.42 -18.84
C GLY A 200 -0.27 17.12 -19.58
N GLU A 201 -0.37 17.10 -20.91
CA GLU A 201 0.09 15.97 -21.75
C GLU A 201 1.58 16.03 -22.11
N LYS A 202 2.33 17.06 -21.68
CA LYS A 202 3.76 17.20 -22.02
C LYS A 202 4.59 16.24 -21.17
N LYS A 203 5.35 15.37 -21.85
CA LYS A 203 6.05 14.20 -21.29
C LYS A 203 7.46 14.47 -20.75
N ASP A 204 8.04 15.64 -21.03
CA ASP A 204 9.49 15.87 -20.91
C ASP A 204 9.94 16.58 -19.61
N VAL A 205 9.09 16.66 -18.58
CA VAL A 205 9.39 17.44 -17.34
C VAL A 205 9.85 16.56 -16.17
N ILE A 206 9.91 15.24 -16.36
CA ILE A 206 10.25 14.29 -15.29
C ILE A 206 11.75 14.01 -15.33
N THR A 207 12.44 14.26 -14.22
CA THR A 207 13.82 13.81 -14.03
C THR A 207 13.86 12.66 -13.03
N THR A 208 14.72 11.68 -13.29
CA THR A 208 15.01 10.62 -12.34
C THR A 208 16.43 10.80 -11.83
N SER A 209 16.61 10.75 -10.52
CA SER A 209 17.90 10.82 -9.85
C SER A 209 18.04 9.63 -8.90
N ARG A 210 19.16 9.52 -8.17
CA ARG A 210 19.37 8.45 -7.19
C ARG A 210 19.34 9.00 -5.78
N PHE A 211 18.82 8.21 -4.84
CA PHE A 211 19.09 8.47 -3.43
C PHE A 211 20.59 8.29 -3.16
N PRO A 212 21.27 9.27 -2.53
CA PRO A 212 22.70 9.17 -2.23
C PRO A 212 23.03 7.87 -1.48
N GLY A 213 23.97 7.09 -1.99
CA GLY A 213 24.41 5.84 -1.34
C GLY A 213 23.44 4.65 -1.47
N THR A 214 22.40 4.73 -2.31
CA THR A 214 21.54 3.58 -2.65
C THR A 214 21.39 3.41 -4.17
N THR A 215 20.88 2.27 -4.60
CA THR A 215 20.53 1.98 -6.01
C THR A 215 19.11 2.40 -6.36
N LEU A 216 18.44 3.17 -5.49
CA LEU A 216 17.05 3.51 -5.63
C LEU A 216 16.84 4.80 -6.39
N ASP A 217 15.94 4.75 -7.37
CA ASP A 217 15.64 5.91 -8.19
C ASP A 217 14.57 6.77 -7.53
N ARG A 218 14.86 8.06 -7.48
CA ARG A 218 14.02 9.15 -7.02
C ARG A 218 13.40 9.81 -8.24
N ILE A 219 12.09 10.01 -8.23
CA ILE A 219 11.42 10.78 -9.28
C ILE A 219 11.25 12.20 -8.76
N GLU A 220 11.77 13.17 -9.50
CA GLU A 220 11.64 14.58 -9.21
C GLU A 220 10.70 15.22 -10.21
N ILE A 221 9.64 15.82 -9.66
CA ILE A 221 8.64 16.56 -10.42
C ILE A 221 8.79 18.01 -9.99
N PRO A 222 9.20 18.93 -10.87
CA PRO A 222 9.26 20.34 -10.53
C PRO A 222 7.91 20.84 -10.01
N PHE A 223 7.91 21.42 -8.82
CA PHE A 223 6.75 22.12 -8.28
C PHE A 223 6.78 23.59 -8.72
N ASP A 224 7.97 24.19 -8.67
CA ASP A 224 8.34 25.50 -9.21
C ASP A 224 9.80 25.44 -9.69
N ASP A 225 10.41 26.60 -10.01
CA ASP A 225 11.77 26.66 -10.58
C ASP A 225 12.86 26.16 -9.62
N GLU A 226 12.59 26.11 -8.31
CA GLU A 226 13.60 25.80 -7.27
C GLU A 226 13.26 24.56 -6.45
N THR A 227 12.00 24.10 -6.45
CA THR A 227 11.52 23.04 -5.56
C THR A 227 10.85 21.89 -6.31
N PHE A 228 10.87 20.71 -5.68
CA PHE A 228 10.44 19.48 -6.31
C PHE A 228 9.48 18.68 -5.42
N ILE A 229 8.55 17.98 -6.05
CA ILE A 229 7.87 16.80 -5.48
C ILE A 229 8.74 15.59 -5.77
N ILE A 230 9.09 14.91 -4.70
CA ILE A 230 10.06 13.83 -4.69
C ILE A 230 9.32 12.55 -4.33
N ASP A 231 9.19 11.64 -5.31
CA ASP A 231 8.62 10.33 -5.07
C ASP A 231 9.64 9.42 -4.39
N THR A 232 9.25 8.81 -3.28
CA THR A 232 10.03 7.78 -2.63
C THR A 232 9.58 6.39 -3.09
N PRO A 233 10.47 5.39 -3.25
CA PRO A 233 10.04 4.00 -3.34
C PRO A 233 9.03 3.62 -2.25
N GLY A 234 8.05 2.79 -2.62
CA GLY A 234 7.05 2.30 -1.66
C GLY A 234 7.63 1.24 -0.74
N ILE A 235 7.20 1.22 0.52
CA ILE A 235 7.73 0.30 1.54
C ILE A 235 6.93 -0.97 1.59
N ILE A 236 7.60 -2.09 1.52
CA ILE A 236 7.01 -3.42 1.58
C ILE A 236 6.86 -3.79 3.06
N HIS A 237 5.61 -3.81 3.57
CA HIS A 237 5.33 -4.20 4.95
C HIS A 237 5.08 -5.70 5.03
N GLN A 238 5.99 -6.43 5.66
CA GLN A 238 5.93 -7.91 5.72
C GLN A 238 4.66 -8.45 6.36
N ASP A 239 4.05 -7.68 7.25
CA ASP A 239 2.86 -8.09 7.98
C ASP A 239 1.54 -7.92 7.18
N GLN A 240 1.59 -7.41 5.95
CA GLN A 240 0.41 -7.28 5.10
C GLN A 240 0.07 -8.60 4.42
N ILE A 241 -1.22 -8.97 4.41
CA ILE A 241 -1.67 -10.18 3.70
C ILE A 241 -1.28 -10.19 2.22
N ALA A 242 -1.12 -9.00 1.61
CA ALA A 242 -0.73 -8.82 0.23
C ALA A 242 0.61 -9.49 -0.13
N HIS A 243 1.49 -9.77 0.84
CA HIS A 243 2.76 -10.47 0.60
C HIS A 243 2.61 -11.98 0.42
N TYR A 244 1.56 -12.56 0.98
CA TYR A 244 1.31 -14.00 0.95
C TYR A 244 0.37 -14.40 -0.20
N LEU A 245 -0.11 -13.41 -0.96
CA LEU A 245 -1.07 -13.62 -2.04
C LEU A 245 -0.45 -13.37 -3.39
N THR A 246 -0.85 -14.21 -4.36
CA THR A 246 -0.56 -13.93 -5.77
C THR A 246 -1.27 -12.65 -6.20
N ALA A 247 -0.78 -12.00 -7.26
CA ALA A 247 -1.43 -10.83 -7.83
C ALA A 247 -2.89 -11.11 -8.29
N GLN A 248 -3.22 -12.36 -8.59
CA GLN A 248 -4.57 -12.78 -8.94
C GLN A 248 -5.46 -12.88 -7.70
N ASP A 249 -4.98 -13.54 -6.64
CA ASP A 249 -5.71 -13.64 -5.36
C ASP A 249 -5.90 -12.26 -4.72
N LEU A 250 -4.92 -11.37 -4.84
CA LEU A 250 -4.99 -9.99 -4.36
C LEU A 250 -6.21 -9.23 -4.90
N LYS A 251 -6.59 -9.47 -6.17
CA LYS A 251 -7.75 -8.81 -6.79
C LYS A 251 -9.09 -9.22 -6.18
N TYR A 252 -9.16 -10.40 -5.57
CA TYR A 252 -10.37 -10.92 -4.93
C TYR A 252 -10.49 -10.53 -3.45
N VAL A 253 -9.44 -9.97 -2.87
CA VAL A 253 -9.39 -9.56 -1.46
C VAL A 253 -9.32 -8.05 -1.28
N ALA A 254 -8.68 -7.34 -2.21
CA ALA A 254 -8.51 -5.91 -2.15
C ALA A 254 -9.72 -5.21 -2.79
N PRO A 255 -10.50 -4.42 -2.02
CA PRO A 255 -11.67 -3.71 -2.53
C PRO A 255 -11.34 -2.79 -3.70
N GLN A 256 -12.05 -2.97 -4.82
CA GLN A 256 -11.92 -2.12 -6.01
C GLN A 256 -13.03 -1.06 -6.12
N LYS A 257 -14.12 -1.27 -5.38
CA LYS A 257 -15.34 -0.46 -5.38
C LYS A 257 -15.75 -0.21 -3.93
N GLU A 258 -16.70 0.72 -3.77
CA GLU A 258 -17.39 0.98 -2.50
C GLU A 258 -17.81 -0.33 -1.81
N ILE A 259 -17.32 -0.53 -0.59
CA ILE A 259 -17.60 -1.70 0.23
C ILE A 259 -19.03 -1.65 0.72
N LYS A 260 -19.72 -2.78 0.61
CA LYS A 260 -21.05 -2.96 1.14
C LYS A 260 -20.95 -3.68 2.49
N PRO A 261 -21.30 -3.00 3.60
CA PRO A 261 -21.30 -3.64 4.91
C PRO A 261 -22.25 -4.84 4.92
N ARG A 262 -21.79 -5.99 5.42
CA ARG A 262 -22.62 -7.19 5.57
C ARG A 262 -22.79 -7.51 7.04
N THR A 263 -24.03 -7.52 7.51
CA THR A 263 -24.33 -7.79 8.92
C THR A 263 -24.84 -9.22 9.09
N TYR A 264 -24.18 -9.98 9.94
CA TYR A 264 -24.55 -11.33 10.33
C TYR A 264 -25.05 -11.32 11.77
N GLN A 265 -26.25 -11.87 12.00
CA GLN A 265 -26.75 -12.11 13.35
C GLN A 265 -26.13 -13.38 13.90
N LEU A 266 -25.20 -13.25 14.85
CA LEU A 266 -24.47 -14.36 15.45
C LEU A 266 -24.94 -14.60 16.90
N ASN A 267 -25.03 -15.88 17.26
CA ASN A 267 -24.98 -16.35 18.63
C ASN A 267 -23.53 -16.68 18.98
N ASP A 268 -23.24 -16.84 20.27
CA ASP A 268 -21.97 -17.40 20.75
C ASP A 268 -21.66 -18.75 20.08
N GLU A 269 -20.36 -19.08 20.05
CA GLU A 269 -19.82 -20.29 19.44
C GLU A 269 -20.11 -20.41 17.94
N GLN A 270 -20.07 -19.28 17.23
CA GLN A 270 -20.18 -19.25 15.78
C GLN A 270 -19.00 -18.57 15.12
N SER A 271 -18.65 -19.07 13.94
CA SER A 271 -17.49 -18.64 13.19
C SER A 271 -17.89 -18.14 11.80
N LEU A 272 -17.18 -17.13 11.31
CA LEU A 272 -17.22 -16.63 9.95
C LEU A 272 -15.85 -16.85 9.30
N PHE A 273 -15.83 -17.43 8.11
CA PHE A 273 -14.63 -17.52 7.26
C PHE A 273 -14.70 -16.50 6.14
N PHE A 274 -13.54 -15.91 5.81
CA PHE A 274 -13.34 -14.96 4.74
C PHE A 274 -12.38 -15.60 3.73
N GLY A 275 -12.91 -16.43 2.83
CA GLY A 275 -12.10 -17.39 2.07
C GLY A 275 -11.32 -18.33 2.99
N ALA A 276 -10.16 -18.81 2.54
CA ALA A 276 -9.21 -19.52 3.39
C ALA A 276 -8.23 -18.56 4.13
N LEU A 277 -8.42 -17.25 3.98
CA LEU A 277 -7.48 -16.24 4.45
C LEU A 277 -7.67 -15.85 5.90
N ALA A 278 -8.91 -15.87 6.39
CA ALA A 278 -9.17 -15.48 7.75
C ALA A 278 -10.40 -16.15 8.33
N ARG A 279 -10.42 -16.22 9.65
CA ARG A 279 -11.56 -16.68 10.43
C ARG A 279 -11.86 -15.71 11.56
N PHE A 280 -13.13 -15.48 11.83
CA PHE A 280 -13.61 -14.77 12.99
C PHE A 280 -14.45 -15.72 13.84
N ASP A 281 -14.12 -15.85 15.12
CA ASP A 281 -14.87 -16.63 16.10
C ASP A 281 -15.55 -15.68 17.08
N TYR A 282 -16.87 -15.76 17.18
CA TYR A 282 -17.64 -15.10 18.23
C TYR A 282 -17.73 -16.04 19.43
N ILE A 283 -16.80 -15.89 20.37
CA ILE A 283 -16.58 -16.85 21.45
C ILE A 283 -17.65 -16.70 22.52
N GLN A 284 -17.88 -15.47 22.99
CA GLN A 284 -18.81 -15.22 24.09
C GLN A 284 -19.48 -13.86 23.95
N GLY A 285 -20.80 -13.85 24.11
CA GLY A 285 -21.60 -12.63 24.19
C GLY A 285 -23.06 -12.88 23.80
N PRO A 286 -23.95 -11.88 24.00
CA PRO A 286 -25.34 -12.01 23.62
C PRO A 286 -25.50 -12.13 22.10
N ARG A 287 -26.63 -12.67 21.64
CA ARG A 287 -26.97 -12.64 20.22
C ARG A 287 -26.95 -11.21 19.71
N THR A 288 -26.13 -10.93 18.70
CA THR A 288 -25.93 -9.57 18.20
C THR A 288 -25.62 -9.54 16.70
N GLY A 289 -25.79 -8.36 16.11
CA GLY A 289 -25.35 -8.08 14.74
C GLY A 289 -23.86 -7.81 14.72
N ILE A 290 -23.13 -8.58 13.92
CA ILE A 290 -21.71 -8.39 13.62
C ILE A 290 -21.61 -7.91 12.18
N THR A 291 -21.02 -6.73 11.97
CA THR A 291 -20.93 -6.12 10.63
C THR A 291 -19.52 -6.28 10.08
N THR A 292 -19.41 -6.86 8.90
CA THR A 292 -18.14 -7.16 8.23
C THR A 292 -17.93 -6.22 7.03
N TYR A 293 -16.71 -5.72 6.87
CA TYR A 293 -16.28 -4.80 5.80
C TYR A 293 -15.10 -5.43 5.05
N PHE A 294 -15.42 -6.13 3.96
CA PHE A 294 -14.47 -6.87 3.12
C PHE A 294 -14.79 -6.65 1.63
N GLU A 295 -13.94 -7.16 0.73
CA GLU A 295 -14.23 -7.17 -0.71
C GLU A 295 -15.63 -7.76 -0.99
N ASN A 296 -16.37 -7.12 -1.88
CA ASN A 296 -17.78 -7.43 -2.12
C ASN A 296 -17.99 -8.81 -2.75
N ASN A 297 -16.99 -9.41 -3.38
CA ASN A 297 -17.09 -10.75 -3.97
C ASN A 297 -16.39 -11.80 -3.11
N LEU A 298 -15.76 -11.41 -2.00
CA LEU A 298 -15.24 -12.35 -1.03
C LEU A 298 -16.42 -13.08 -0.39
N MET A 299 -16.47 -14.40 -0.58
CA MET A 299 -17.52 -15.24 -0.05
C MET A 299 -17.29 -15.48 1.44
N ILE A 300 -18.33 -15.19 2.24
CA ILE A 300 -18.29 -15.35 3.69
C ILE A 300 -19.06 -16.60 4.07
N HIS A 301 -18.38 -17.55 4.71
CA HIS A 301 -18.97 -18.80 5.15
C HIS A 301 -19.21 -18.78 6.66
N ARG A 302 -20.41 -19.14 7.07
CA ARG A 302 -20.77 -19.26 8.50
C ARG A 302 -20.83 -20.73 8.89
N THR A 303 -20.26 -21.06 10.05
CA THR A 303 -20.40 -22.37 10.68
C THR A 303 -20.45 -22.24 12.20
N LYS A 304 -20.75 -23.33 12.90
CA LYS A 304 -20.56 -23.41 14.35
C LYS A 304 -19.07 -23.57 14.66
N SER A 305 -18.59 -22.95 15.74
CA SER A 305 -17.17 -22.98 16.10
C SER A 305 -16.65 -24.38 16.36
N GLU A 306 -17.47 -25.29 16.92
CA GLU A 306 -17.13 -26.71 17.10
C GLU A 306 -16.72 -27.43 15.80
N ASN A 307 -17.23 -26.96 14.66
CA ASN A 307 -16.97 -27.55 13.34
C ASN A 307 -15.93 -26.75 12.54
N ALA A 308 -15.48 -25.61 13.04
CA ALA A 308 -14.70 -24.65 12.25
C ALA A 308 -13.37 -25.24 11.77
N ASP A 309 -12.63 -25.93 12.64
CA ASP A 309 -11.33 -26.52 12.28
C ASP A 309 -11.47 -27.65 11.24
N ALA A 310 -12.44 -28.55 11.45
CA ALA A 310 -12.74 -29.62 10.51
C ALA A 310 -13.26 -29.09 9.16
N PHE A 311 -14.07 -28.03 9.19
CA PHE A 311 -14.57 -27.36 8.00
C PHE A 311 -13.43 -26.73 7.21
N TYR A 312 -12.50 -26.03 7.87
CA TYR A 312 -11.34 -25.44 7.20
C TYR A 312 -10.46 -26.51 6.55
N ALA A 313 -10.10 -27.56 7.30
CA ALA A 313 -9.24 -28.64 6.81
C ALA A 313 -9.82 -29.34 5.57
N LYS A 314 -11.15 -29.44 5.47
CA LYS A 314 -11.83 -30.09 4.34
C LYS A 314 -12.03 -29.17 3.13
N HIS A 315 -12.18 -27.87 3.35
CA HIS A 315 -12.72 -26.95 2.34
C HIS A 315 -11.79 -25.82 1.91
N ALA A 316 -10.65 -25.62 2.60
CA ALA A 316 -9.62 -24.66 2.19
C ALA A 316 -9.10 -24.97 0.77
N GLY A 317 -9.01 -23.94 -0.08
CA GLY A 317 -8.57 -24.08 -1.47
C GLY A 317 -9.68 -24.37 -2.48
N GLU A 318 -10.85 -24.82 -2.02
CA GLU A 318 -12.01 -25.12 -2.86
C GLU A 318 -13.17 -24.16 -2.54
N LEU A 319 -13.99 -24.53 -1.55
CA LEU A 319 -15.13 -23.74 -1.11
C LEU A 319 -14.67 -22.50 -0.35
N LEU A 320 -13.62 -22.63 0.46
CA LEU A 320 -12.93 -21.52 1.10
C LEU A 320 -11.79 -21.05 0.20
N ALA A 321 -12.12 -20.20 -0.75
CA ALA A 321 -11.18 -19.52 -1.63
C ALA A 321 -11.46 -18.01 -1.62
N PRO A 322 -10.43 -17.15 -1.87
CA PRO A 322 -9.03 -17.45 -2.13
C PRO A 322 -8.22 -17.86 -0.86
N PRO A 323 -6.97 -18.36 -1.01
CA PRO A 323 -6.37 -18.87 -2.25
C PRO A 323 -7.08 -20.14 -2.73
N THR A 324 -6.86 -20.52 -3.99
CA THR A 324 -7.26 -21.84 -4.50
C THR A 324 -6.28 -22.93 -4.04
N THR A 325 -6.63 -24.20 -4.23
CA THR A 325 -5.79 -25.36 -3.86
C THR A 325 -4.35 -25.25 -4.38
N GLU A 326 -4.14 -24.70 -5.57
CA GLU A 326 -2.81 -24.49 -6.17
C GLU A 326 -1.92 -23.55 -5.34
N ASN A 327 -2.50 -22.51 -4.75
CA ASN A 327 -1.80 -21.47 -3.98
C ASN A 327 -1.97 -21.64 -2.46
N LEU A 328 -2.72 -22.65 -2.01
CA LEU A 328 -2.98 -22.86 -0.58
C LEU A 328 -1.69 -23.24 0.16
N ALA A 329 -0.79 -23.98 -0.48
CA ALA A 329 0.47 -24.41 0.11
C ALA A 329 1.43 -23.25 0.43
N SER A 330 1.30 -22.10 -0.25
CA SER A 330 2.09 -20.89 0.04
C SER A 330 1.48 -20.03 1.15
N LEU A 331 0.24 -20.31 1.57
CA LEU A 331 -0.41 -19.57 2.65
C LEU A 331 0.12 -20.08 4.00
N PRO A 332 0.68 -19.21 4.86
CA PRO A 332 1.05 -19.59 6.21
C PRO A 332 -0.14 -20.11 7.02
N LYS A 333 0.15 -20.87 8.07
CA LYS A 333 -0.89 -21.39 8.95
C LYS A 333 -1.63 -20.24 9.62
N LEU A 334 -2.95 -20.39 9.77
CA LEU A 334 -3.75 -19.43 10.54
C LEU A 334 -3.40 -19.49 12.04
N VAL A 335 -3.11 -18.32 12.61
CA VAL A 335 -2.79 -18.13 14.03
C VAL A 335 -3.95 -17.41 14.71
N ARG A 336 -4.25 -17.80 15.95
CA ARG A 336 -5.36 -17.27 16.74
C ARG A 336 -4.95 -16.02 17.53
N HIS A 337 -5.77 -14.99 17.46
CA HIS A 337 -5.66 -13.77 18.25
C HIS A 337 -6.97 -13.52 19.00
N GLU A 338 -6.97 -13.70 20.31
CA GLU A 338 -8.16 -13.57 21.16
C GLU A 338 -8.21 -12.20 21.86
N TYR A 339 -9.41 -11.61 21.89
CA TYR A 339 -9.64 -10.29 22.45
C TYR A 339 -10.90 -10.24 23.30
N LYS A 340 -10.79 -9.60 24.47
CA LYS A 340 -11.93 -9.16 25.27
C LYS A 340 -12.24 -7.71 24.91
N ILE A 341 -13.45 -7.46 24.44
CA ILE A 341 -13.87 -6.16 23.91
C ILE A 341 -14.64 -5.38 24.97
N THR A 342 -14.18 -4.18 25.29
CA THR A 342 -14.76 -3.32 26.34
C THR A 342 -15.63 -2.20 25.79
N GLU A 343 -15.42 -1.80 24.54
CA GLU A 343 -16.19 -0.77 23.83
C GLU A 343 -16.48 -1.22 22.39
N LYS A 344 -17.33 -0.49 21.65
CA LYS A 344 -17.57 -0.80 20.24
C LYS A 344 -16.26 -0.65 19.45
N SER A 345 -15.80 -1.73 18.85
CA SER A 345 -14.48 -1.79 18.22
C SER A 345 -14.53 -2.49 16.85
N ASP A 346 -13.50 -2.25 16.05
CA ASP A 346 -13.23 -3.02 14.85
C ASP A 346 -12.09 -4.01 15.15
N LEU A 347 -12.34 -5.30 14.88
CA LEU A 347 -11.29 -6.30 14.71
C LEU A 347 -10.79 -6.19 13.27
N VAL A 348 -9.56 -5.75 13.09
CA VAL A 348 -8.92 -5.54 11.80
C VAL A 348 -8.01 -6.70 11.48
N ILE A 349 -8.08 -7.18 10.25
CA ILE A 349 -7.13 -8.12 9.66
C ILE A 349 -6.42 -7.34 8.55
N ASP A 350 -5.15 -7.02 8.76
CA ASP A 350 -4.42 -6.07 7.92
C ASP A 350 -4.34 -6.55 6.46
N GLY A 351 -4.66 -5.62 5.56
CA GLY A 351 -4.75 -5.86 4.12
C GLY A 351 -5.98 -6.64 3.63
N LEU A 352 -6.88 -7.12 4.52
CA LEU A 352 -8.07 -7.89 4.14
C LEU A 352 -9.39 -7.15 4.43
N GLY A 353 -9.54 -6.59 5.64
CA GLY A 353 -10.75 -5.90 6.06
C GLY A 353 -10.95 -5.89 7.56
N TRP A 354 -12.15 -5.53 8.01
CA TRP A 354 -12.46 -5.49 9.43
C TRP A 354 -13.87 -5.94 9.78
N ILE A 355 -14.05 -6.26 11.05
CA ILE A 355 -15.30 -6.74 11.63
C ILE A 355 -15.64 -5.82 12.81
N THR A 356 -16.74 -5.09 12.70
CA THR A 356 -17.25 -4.25 13.77
C THR A 356 -18.03 -5.10 14.78
N VAL A 357 -17.60 -5.04 16.03
CA VAL A 357 -18.11 -5.82 17.15
C VAL A 357 -18.61 -4.91 18.27
N PRO A 358 -19.64 -5.32 19.04
CA PRO A 358 -20.14 -4.54 20.16
C PRO A 358 -19.20 -4.64 21.38
N ALA A 359 -19.47 -3.82 22.39
CA ALA A 359 -18.83 -3.92 23.69
C ALA A 359 -19.23 -5.20 24.46
N ASN A 360 -18.40 -5.60 25.42
CA ASN A 360 -18.64 -6.69 26.37
C ASN A 360 -18.78 -8.08 25.73
N VAL A 361 -17.94 -8.37 24.75
CA VAL A 361 -17.86 -9.68 24.07
C VAL A 361 -16.44 -10.22 24.08
N VAL A 362 -16.30 -11.53 23.88
CA VAL A 362 -15.01 -12.20 23.64
C VAL A 362 -15.03 -12.72 22.21
N ILE A 363 -13.97 -12.40 21.46
CA ILE A 363 -13.83 -12.77 20.05
C ILE A 363 -12.43 -13.31 19.79
N ALA A 364 -12.27 -14.07 18.72
CA ALA A 364 -10.96 -14.33 18.15
C ALA A 364 -10.93 -14.05 16.66
N GLY A 365 -9.86 -13.38 16.21
CA GLY A 365 -9.50 -13.31 14.81
C GLY A 365 -8.41 -14.32 14.50
N TRP A 366 -8.48 -14.90 13.32
CA TRP A 366 -7.44 -15.78 12.78
C TRP A 366 -6.98 -15.24 11.44
N ALA A 367 -5.68 -15.14 11.29
CA ALA A 367 -5.03 -14.73 10.05
C ALA A 367 -3.73 -15.54 9.86
N PRO A 368 -3.15 -15.59 8.65
CA PRO A 368 -1.90 -16.30 8.42
C PRO A 368 -0.79 -15.78 9.32
N GLU A 369 0.09 -16.65 9.77
CA GLU A 369 1.28 -16.26 10.54
C GLU A 369 2.05 -15.14 9.85
N GLY A 370 2.34 -14.07 10.59
CA GLY A 370 2.92 -12.83 10.09
C GLY A 370 1.89 -11.74 9.78
N VAL A 371 0.64 -12.08 9.49
CA VAL A 371 -0.42 -11.08 9.26
C VAL A 371 -0.94 -10.53 10.58
N SER A 372 -0.95 -9.20 10.69
CA SER A 372 -1.43 -8.52 11.90
C SER A 372 -2.95 -8.59 12.06
N VAL A 373 -3.39 -8.97 13.26
CA VAL A 373 -4.79 -8.91 13.70
C VAL A 373 -4.85 -8.00 14.92
N LEU A 374 -5.61 -6.92 14.86
CA LEU A 374 -5.62 -5.89 15.91
C LEU A 374 -7.02 -5.37 16.22
N ILE A 375 -7.15 -4.73 17.38
CA ILE A 375 -8.36 -4.03 17.80
C ILE A 375 -8.15 -2.54 17.69
N ARG A 376 -9.11 -1.84 17.10
CA ARG A 376 -9.16 -0.38 17.09
C ARG A 376 -10.57 0.13 17.37
N LYS A 377 -10.67 1.43 17.68
CA LYS A 377 -11.97 2.09 17.79
C LYS A 377 -12.71 2.03 16.47
N ALA A 378 -14.00 1.69 16.53
CA ALA A 378 -14.82 1.54 15.34
C ALA A 378 -14.81 2.80 14.46
N MET A 379 -14.50 2.64 13.18
CA MET A 379 -14.53 3.73 12.19
C MET A 379 -15.97 4.15 11.86
N ILE A 380 -16.90 3.19 11.89
CA ILE A 380 -18.27 3.33 11.37
C ILE A 380 -19.32 3.17 12.47
#